data_AF-A0A7J0CLJ5-F1
#
_entry.id   AF-A0A7J0CLJ5-F1
#
_cell.length_a   1.000
_cell.length_b   1.000
_cell.length_c   1.000
_cell.angle_alpha   90.00
_cell.angle_beta   90.00
_cell.angle_gamma   90.00
#
_symmetry.space_group_name_H-M   'P 1'
#
loop_
_entity.id
_entity.type
_entity.pdbx_description
1 polymer ?
#
loop_
_entity_poly.entity_id
_entity_poly.type
_entity_poly.pdbx_seq_one_letter_code
_entity_poly.pdbx_strand_id
1 'polypeptide(L)'
;MVGGVSLASGDPIGDPEAWPGAIEPWLAEAREHGWIPAVMGASEEAGTVYARHGMDALELGDEAIVETADFTLDGRAMRGVRQAYNRVKRAGYEVTIRRHADIPEAEMAELVRRADDWRDGETERGFSMALGRLGDPADGQCVMLECRNAAGNAAGAPGGLRAVLSFVPWGPHGLSLDLMRRDREAENGLMEFMVIQLLQRSGEIGITQVSLNFAMFRSVFERGSRLGAGPVLRLWRALLSFFSRWWQIESLYRANAKYRPIWEPRFMLFEKSADLARISIAAGRAEGFLEAPGLPKWLHRARLGAHR
;
A
#
# COMPACT_ATOMS: atom_id res chain seq x y z
N MET A 1 -4.11 10.59 -15.49
CA MET A 1 -4.51 12.01 -15.42
C MET A 1 -5.65 12.20 -14.44
N VAL A 2 -5.48 13.05 -13.41
CA VAL A 2 -6.54 13.38 -12.44
C VAL A 2 -6.57 14.88 -12.22
N GLY A 3 -7.67 15.54 -12.62
CA GLY A 3 -7.87 16.98 -12.37
C GLY A 3 -6.80 17.90 -12.97
N GLY A 4 -6.24 17.57 -14.14
CA GLY A 4 -5.17 18.33 -14.79
C GLY A 4 -3.75 17.99 -14.31
N VAL A 5 -3.62 17.01 -13.40
CA VAL A 5 -2.32 16.50 -12.93
C VAL A 5 -1.99 15.18 -13.63
N SER A 6 -0.80 15.10 -14.22
CA SER A 6 -0.19 13.87 -14.73
C SER A 6 0.59 13.22 -13.61
N LEU A 7 0.00 12.20 -13.01
CA LEU A 7 0.59 11.47 -11.89
C LEU A 7 1.32 10.24 -12.43
N ALA A 8 2.61 10.14 -12.12
CA ALA A 8 3.38 8.92 -12.20
C ALA A 8 3.45 8.25 -10.81
N SER A 9 3.61 6.93 -10.78
CA SER A 9 3.70 6.13 -9.57
C SER A 9 5.09 5.49 -9.50
N GLY A 10 5.86 5.84 -8.47
CA GLY A 10 7.19 5.32 -8.23
C GLY A 10 8.21 5.67 -9.31
N ASP A 11 9.19 4.79 -9.41
CA ASP A 11 10.33 4.95 -10.30
C ASP A 11 9.98 4.45 -11.71
N PRO A 12 10.64 4.95 -12.77
CA PRO A 12 10.57 4.31 -14.07
C PRO A 12 11.02 2.84 -13.98
N ILE A 13 10.33 1.95 -14.69
CA ILE A 13 10.67 0.53 -14.70
C ILE A 13 11.81 0.28 -15.70
N GLY A 14 12.88 -0.37 -15.24
CA GLY A 14 14.02 -0.76 -16.07
C GLY A 14 15.34 -0.26 -15.50
N ASP A 15 16.37 -0.28 -16.33
CA ASP A 15 17.73 0.16 -15.98
C ASP A 15 17.72 1.66 -15.61
N PRO A 16 18.26 2.07 -14.43
CA PRO A 16 18.43 3.46 -14.05
C PRO A 16 19.12 4.35 -15.08
N GLU A 17 20.04 3.79 -15.88
CA GLU A 17 20.70 4.54 -16.97
C GLU A 17 19.73 4.95 -18.09
N ALA A 18 18.65 4.19 -18.28
CA ALA A 18 17.63 4.46 -19.29
C ALA A 18 16.51 5.38 -18.80
N TRP A 19 16.41 5.65 -17.49
CA TRP A 19 15.34 6.47 -16.91
C TRP A 19 15.20 7.86 -17.53
N PRO A 20 16.28 8.62 -17.85
CA PRO A 20 16.14 9.91 -18.54
C PRO A 20 15.33 9.81 -19.83
N GLY A 21 15.49 8.71 -20.58
CA GLY A 21 14.76 8.45 -21.82
C GLY A 21 13.25 8.20 -21.63
N ALA A 22 12.80 7.88 -20.41
CA ALA A 22 11.39 7.79 -20.06
C ALA A 22 10.85 9.10 -19.43
N ILE A 23 11.68 9.76 -18.63
CA ILE A 23 11.32 10.98 -17.90
C ILE A 23 11.14 12.16 -18.87
N GLU A 24 12.07 12.36 -19.80
CA GLU A 24 12.03 13.49 -20.72
C GLU A 24 10.78 13.50 -21.62
N PRO A 25 10.41 12.39 -22.29
CA PRO A 25 9.19 12.36 -23.11
C PRO A 25 7.92 12.57 -22.28
N TRP A 26 7.84 11.99 -21.08
CA TRP A 26 6.69 12.18 -20.20
C TRP A 26 6.52 13.64 -19.77
N LEU A 27 7.62 14.32 -19.40
CA LEU A 27 7.58 15.74 -19.07
C LEU A 27 7.23 16.61 -20.28
N ALA A 28 7.72 16.24 -21.48
CA ALA A 28 7.38 16.94 -22.72
C ALA A 28 5.88 16.81 -23.05
N GLU A 29 5.32 15.60 -22.95
CA GLU A 29 3.89 15.33 -23.13
C GLU A 29 3.05 16.13 -22.11
N ALA A 30 3.45 16.13 -20.83
CA ALA A 30 2.75 16.90 -19.81
C ALA A 30 2.71 18.40 -20.16
N ARG A 31 3.82 18.95 -20.68
CA ARG A 31 3.89 20.36 -21.11
C ARG A 31 3.03 20.64 -22.33
N GLU A 32 3.05 19.77 -23.33
CA GLU A 32 2.25 19.89 -24.56
C GLU A 32 0.74 19.98 -24.24
N HIS A 33 0.29 19.19 -23.26
CA HIS A 33 -1.10 19.16 -22.84
C HIS A 33 -1.45 20.12 -21.69
N GLY A 34 -0.48 20.92 -21.21
CA GLY A 34 -0.67 21.84 -20.09
C GLY A 34 -0.99 21.15 -18.75
N TRP A 35 -0.55 19.90 -18.60
CA TRP A 35 -0.70 19.12 -17.38
C TRP A 35 0.41 19.44 -16.38
N ILE A 36 0.09 19.29 -15.10
CA ILE A 36 1.05 19.40 -14.01
C ILE A 36 1.65 18.00 -13.78
N PRO A 37 2.93 17.75 -14.09
CA PRO A 37 3.56 16.46 -13.78
C PRO A 37 3.87 16.35 -12.30
N ALA A 38 3.61 15.18 -11.72
CA ALA A 38 4.02 14.84 -10.37
C ALA A 38 4.27 13.34 -10.25
N VAL A 39 5.24 12.95 -9.43
CA VAL A 39 5.56 11.55 -9.14
C VAL A 39 5.22 11.26 -7.69
N MET A 40 4.56 10.14 -7.43
CA MET A 40 4.19 9.70 -6.08
C MET A 40 5.01 8.48 -5.68
N GLY A 41 5.67 8.53 -4.53
CA GLY A 41 6.33 7.35 -3.96
C GLY A 41 7.65 6.98 -4.66
N ALA A 42 8.35 7.94 -5.26
CA ALA A 42 9.64 7.69 -5.89
C ALA A 42 10.72 7.34 -4.84
N SER A 43 11.68 6.50 -5.19
CA SER A 43 12.88 6.26 -4.38
C SER A 43 13.80 7.48 -4.34
N GLU A 44 14.79 7.46 -3.44
CA GLU A 44 15.82 8.50 -3.40
C GLU A 44 16.68 8.54 -4.68
N GLU A 45 16.96 7.36 -5.26
CA GLU A 45 17.71 7.23 -6.51
C GLU A 45 16.96 7.89 -7.66
N ALA A 46 15.68 7.55 -7.85
CA ALA A 46 14.85 8.18 -8.87
C ALA A 46 14.68 9.67 -8.61
N GLY A 47 14.47 10.09 -7.35
CA GLY A 47 14.42 11.51 -6.97
C GLY A 47 15.64 12.29 -7.44
N THR A 48 16.84 11.70 -7.33
CA THR A 48 18.08 12.31 -7.84
C THR A 48 18.09 12.44 -9.36
N VAL A 49 17.55 11.45 -10.08
CA VAL A 49 17.43 11.52 -11.54
C VAL A 49 16.43 12.59 -11.96
N TYR A 50 15.21 12.57 -11.41
CA TYR A 50 14.16 13.56 -11.68
C TYR A 50 14.59 15.00 -11.35
N ALA A 51 15.42 15.20 -10.33
CA ALA A 51 15.98 16.51 -10.00
C ALA A 51 16.83 17.11 -11.14
N ARG A 52 17.53 16.26 -11.91
CA ARG A 52 18.27 16.70 -13.11
C ARG A 52 17.34 17.15 -14.24
N HIS A 53 16.07 16.76 -14.19
CA HIS A 53 15.03 17.16 -15.14
C HIS A 53 14.11 18.28 -14.60
N GLY A 54 14.51 18.94 -13.52
CA GLY A 54 13.83 20.14 -12.99
C GLY A 54 12.68 19.87 -12.03
N MET A 55 12.61 18.67 -11.44
CA MET A 55 11.66 18.37 -10.37
C MET A 55 12.30 18.52 -8.98
N ASP A 56 11.61 19.19 -8.07
CA ASP A 56 11.95 19.18 -6.65
C ASP A 56 11.35 17.95 -5.96
N ALA A 57 11.96 17.56 -4.83
CA ALA A 57 11.55 16.41 -4.04
C ALA A 57 11.01 16.82 -2.68
N LEU A 58 9.93 16.18 -2.27
CA LEU A 58 9.37 16.29 -0.94
C LEU A 58 9.21 14.89 -0.36
N GLU A 59 9.96 14.61 0.70
CA GLU A 59 9.91 13.34 1.38
C GLU A 59 8.49 13.09 1.94
N LEU A 60 7.92 11.98 1.48
CA LEU A 60 6.51 11.65 1.63
C LEU A 60 6.30 10.68 2.79
N GLY A 61 7.28 9.84 3.12
CA GLY A 61 7.20 8.82 4.14
C GLY A 61 8.24 7.72 3.90
N ASP A 62 8.08 6.60 4.59
CA ASP A 62 9.00 5.46 4.47
C ASP A 62 8.26 4.16 4.12
N GLU A 63 8.85 3.36 3.26
CA GLU A 63 8.48 1.99 3.01
C GLU A 63 9.15 1.04 4.01
N ALA A 64 8.39 0.10 4.55
CA ALA A 64 8.88 -0.88 5.52
C ALA A 64 9.27 -2.19 4.82
N ILE A 65 10.57 -2.40 4.61
CA ILE A 65 11.11 -3.60 3.98
C ILE A 65 11.68 -4.54 5.03
N VAL A 66 11.22 -5.78 5.07
CA VAL A 66 11.74 -6.81 5.97
C VAL A 66 12.64 -7.76 5.20
N GLU A 67 13.90 -7.83 5.61
CA GLU A 67 14.82 -8.90 5.20
C GLU A 67 14.45 -10.18 5.93
N THR A 68 14.04 -11.20 5.18
CA THR A 68 13.53 -12.46 5.75
C THR A 68 14.61 -13.22 6.52
N ALA A 69 15.88 -13.12 6.09
CA ALA A 69 17.01 -13.76 6.75
C ALA A 69 17.29 -13.21 8.16
N ASP A 70 17.01 -11.93 8.38
CA ASP A 70 17.24 -11.24 9.66
C ASP A 70 16.01 -11.30 10.59
N PHE A 71 14.88 -11.76 10.07
CA PHE A 71 13.64 -11.83 10.84
C PHE A 71 13.69 -12.96 11.88
N THR A 72 13.43 -12.61 13.15
CA THR A 72 13.27 -13.57 14.23
C THR A 72 12.19 -13.14 15.22
N LEU A 73 11.46 -14.12 15.78
CA LEU A 73 10.54 -13.91 16.89
C LEU A 73 11.24 -13.93 18.26
N ASP A 74 12.55 -14.13 18.30
CA ASP A 74 13.32 -14.22 19.53
C ASP A 74 13.62 -12.86 20.15
N GLY A 75 14.04 -12.91 21.41
CA GLY A 75 14.40 -11.73 22.18
C GLY A 75 13.23 -11.04 22.89
N ARG A 76 13.60 -10.09 23.75
CA ARG A 76 12.68 -9.41 24.67
C ARG A 76 11.71 -8.47 23.94
N ALA A 77 12.18 -7.77 22.92
CA ALA A 77 11.37 -6.84 22.12
C ALA A 77 10.21 -7.57 21.41
N MET A 78 10.43 -8.82 20.98
CA MET A 78 9.44 -9.62 20.25
C MET A 78 8.41 -10.33 21.14
N ARG A 79 8.46 -10.15 22.47
CA ARG A 79 7.58 -10.86 23.40
C ARG A 79 6.09 -10.66 23.09
N GLY A 80 5.67 -9.42 22.82
CA GLY A 80 4.28 -9.12 22.49
C GLY A 80 3.84 -9.74 21.16
N VAL A 81 4.67 -9.63 20.13
CA VAL A 81 4.44 -10.22 18.80
C VAL A 81 4.34 -11.74 18.90
N ARG A 82 5.29 -12.38 19.59
CA ARG A 82 5.33 -13.82 19.81
C ARG A 82 4.13 -14.32 20.62
N GLN A 83 3.64 -13.55 21.59
CA GLN A 83 2.42 -13.88 22.33
C GLN A 83 1.17 -13.84 21.44
N ALA A 84 1.03 -12.81 20.60
CA ALA A 84 -0.07 -12.70 19.64
C ALA A 84 -0.03 -13.85 18.61
N TYR A 85 1.14 -14.10 18.02
CA TYR A 85 1.39 -15.21 17.11
C TYR A 85 0.97 -16.56 17.72
N ASN A 86 1.47 -16.87 18.92
CA ASN A 86 1.16 -18.14 19.58
C ASN A 86 -0.31 -18.25 19.99
N ARG A 87 -1.00 -17.13 20.27
CA ARG A 87 -2.43 -17.13 20.57
C ARG A 87 -3.24 -17.54 19.34
N VAL A 88 -2.97 -16.93 18.19
CA VAL A 88 -3.63 -17.27 16.92
C VAL A 88 -3.33 -18.71 16.52
N LYS A 89 -2.05 -19.14 16.61
CA LYS A 89 -1.65 -20.52 16.35
C LYS A 89 -2.40 -21.54 17.22
N ARG A 90 -2.53 -21.27 18.53
CA ARG A 90 -3.26 -22.14 19.47
C ARG A 90 -4.76 -22.17 19.22
N ALA A 91 -5.32 -21.17 18.55
CA ALA A 91 -6.72 -21.14 18.14
C ALA A 91 -7.00 -21.96 16.86
N GLY A 92 -6.00 -22.66 16.31
CA GLY A 92 -6.19 -23.58 15.18
C GLY A 92 -6.15 -22.90 13.81
N TYR A 93 -5.58 -21.70 13.73
CA TYR A 93 -5.38 -20.99 12.47
C TYR A 93 -4.20 -21.56 11.69
N GLU A 94 -4.44 -21.80 10.40
CA GLU A 94 -3.45 -22.31 9.45
C GLU A 94 -3.32 -21.34 8.27
N VAL A 95 -2.09 -21.20 7.76
CA VAL A 95 -1.78 -20.33 6.62
C VAL A 95 -1.27 -21.16 5.46
N THR A 96 -1.94 -21.03 4.32
CA THR A 96 -1.50 -21.56 3.03
C THR A 96 -0.88 -20.43 2.22
N ILE A 97 0.30 -20.68 1.63
CA ILE A 97 1.03 -19.74 0.78
C ILE A 97 1.10 -20.35 -0.61
N ARG A 98 0.59 -19.67 -1.63
CA ARG A 98 0.59 -20.14 -3.02
C ARG A 98 0.85 -19.01 -3.99
N ARG A 99 1.48 -19.31 -5.14
CA ARG A 99 1.45 -18.37 -6.27
C ARG A 99 0.04 -18.37 -6.86
N HIS A 100 -0.37 -17.25 -7.43
CA HIS A 100 -1.69 -17.13 -8.07
C HIS A 100 -1.87 -18.18 -9.18
N ALA A 101 -0.81 -18.51 -9.92
CA ALA A 101 -0.82 -19.55 -10.95
C ALA A 101 -1.15 -20.96 -10.41
N ASP A 102 -0.92 -21.22 -9.12
CA ASP A 102 -1.17 -22.52 -8.48
C ASP A 102 -2.59 -22.62 -7.88
N ILE A 103 -3.41 -21.57 -8.03
CA ILE A 103 -4.76 -21.50 -7.49
C ILE A 103 -5.76 -21.77 -8.62
N PRO A 104 -6.57 -22.84 -8.54
CA PRO A 104 -7.63 -23.08 -9.51
C PRO A 104 -8.57 -21.89 -9.64
N GLU A 105 -9.04 -21.61 -10.86
CA GLU A 105 -9.87 -20.44 -11.18
C GLU A 105 -11.12 -20.33 -10.28
N ALA A 106 -11.81 -21.44 -10.04
CA ALA A 106 -12.98 -21.47 -9.17
C ALA A 106 -12.64 -21.12 -7.71
N GLU A 107 -11.46 -21.51 -7.24
CA GLU A 107 -10.98 -21.17 -5.90
C GLU A 107 -10.56 -19.70 -5.83
N MET A 108 -9.83 -19.20 -6.83
CA MET A 108 -9.46 -17.78 -6.95
C MET A 108 -10.72 -16.88 -6.94
N ALA A 109 -11.76 -17.26 -7.68
CA ALA A 109 -13.03 -16.53 -7.71
C ALA A 109 -13.68 -16.43 -6.31
N GLU A 110 -13.64 -17.50 -5.51
CA GLU A 110 -14.12 -17.46 -4.13
C GLU A 110 -13.24 -16.58 -3.23
N LEU A 111 -11.92 -16.61 -3.39
CA LEU A 111 -11.00 -15.74 -2.65
C LEU A 111 -11.25 -14.26 -2.95
N VAL A 112 -11.44 -13.91 -4.22
CA VAL A 112 -11.80 -12.55 -4.67
C VAL A 112 -13.13 -12.13 -4.05
N ARG A 113 -14.15 -12.98 -4.15
CA ARG A 113 -15.48 -12.70 -3.57
C ARG A 113 -15.40 -12.45 -2.06
N ARG A 114 -14.61 -13.24 -1.33
CA ARG A 114 -14.40 -13.06 0.12
C ARG A 114 -13.62 -11.79 0.44
N ALA A 115 -12.61 -11.47 -0.36
CA ALA A 115 -11.86 -10.22 -0.23
C ALA A 115 -12.77 -8.99 -0.42
N ASP A 116 -13.73 -9.09 -1.34
CA ASP A 116 -14.75 -8.08 -1.59
C ASP A 116 -15.76 -7.96 -0.43
N ASP A 117 -16.26 -9.10 0.08
CA ASP A 117 -17.20 -9.14 1.21
C ASP A 117 -16.61 -8.51 2.49
N TRP A 118 -15.30 -8.65 2.69
CA TRP A 118 -14.56 -8.10 3.84
C TRP A 118 -14.04 -6.67 3.61
N ARG A 119 -14.42 -6.02 2.52
CA ARG A 119 -14.07 -4.61 2.28
C ARG A 119 -14.79 -3.72 3.31
N ASP A 120 -14.01 -2.96 4.08
CA ASP A 120 -14.54 -1.92 4.97
C ASP A 120 -14.66 -0.59 4.20
N GLY A 121 -15.87 -0.22 3.76
CA GLY A 121 -16.19 1.07 3.11
C GLY A 121 -16.43 1.00 1.58
N GLU A 122 -17.00 2.07 1.00
CA GLU A 122 -17.27 2.16 -0.46
C GLU A 122 -16.02 2.48 -1.30
N THR A 123 -14.94 2.99 -0.69
CA THR A 123 -13.77 3.53 -1.41
C THR A 123 -12.56 2.60 -1.30
N GLU A 124 -12.09 2.08 -2.43
CA GLU A 124 -10.80 1.37 -2.52
C GLU A 124 -9.62 2.34 -2.47
N ARG A 125 -8.54 1.93 -1.78
CA ARG A 125 -7.23 2.57 -1.92
C ARG A 125 -6.59 2.02 -3.20
N GLY A 126 -6.08 2.88 -4.07
CA GLY A 126 -5.54 2.48 -5.38
C GLY A 126 -4.43 3.42 -5.88
N PHE A 127 -3.95 3.23 -7.11
CA PHE A 127 -2.89 4.01 -7.75
C PHE A 127 -1.45 3.69 -7.29
N SER A 128 -0.87 4.37 -6.29
CA SER A 128 0.54 4.13 -5.91
C SER A 128 0.73 3.08 -4.83
N MET A 129 -0.31 2.79 -4.05
CA MET A 129 -0.22 1.88 -2.90
C MET A 129 -0.84 0.49 -3.14
N ALA A 130 -1.47 0.27 -4.29
CA ALA A 130 -2.05 -1.02 -4.66
C ALA A 130 -2.15 -1.16 -6.19
N LEU A 131 -1.86 -2.37 -6.68
CA LEU A 131 -2.14 -2.83 -8.04
C LEU A 131 -3.65 -2.86 -8.30
N GLY A 132 -4.46 -3.12 -7.27
CA GLY A 132 -5.92 -2.98 -7.31
C GLY A 132 -6.65 -3.98 -8.23
N ARG A 133 -5.96 -5.02 -8.70
CA ARG A 133 -6.54 -6.14 -9.45
C ARG A 133 -6.11 -7.47 -8.84
N LEU A 134 -7.06 -8.18 -8.22
CA LEU A 134 -6.83 -9.52 -7.69
C LEU A 134 -7.42 -10.56 -8.64
N GLY A 135 -6.63 -11.59 -8.96
CA GLY A 135 -7.10 -12.75 -9.74
C GLY A 135 -7.00 -12.59 -11.26
N ASP A 136 -6.30 -11.57 -11.76
CA ASP A 136 -5.97 -11.45 -13.19
C ASP A 136 -5.05 -12.63 -13.61
N PRO A 137 -5.39 -13.38 -14.69
CA PRO A 137 -4.55 -14.48 -15.18
C PRO A 137 -3.11 -14.07 -15.54
N ALA A 138 -2.88 -12.80 -15.87
CA ALA A 138 -1.53 -12.27 -16.15
C ALA A 138 -0.67 -12.14 -14.88
N ASP A 139 -1.29 -12.11 -13.69
CA ASP A 139 -0.62 -11.87 -12.42
C ASP A 139 -0.27 -13.19 -11.69
N GLY A 140 0.01 -14.25 -12.44
CA GLY A 140 0.29 -15.60 -11.92
C GLY A 140 1.48 -15.68 -10.95
N GLN A 141 2.40 -14.71 -10.99
CA GLN A 141 3.57 -14.62 -10.09
C GLN A 141 3.27 -13.93 -8.75
N CYS A 142 2.11 -13.31 -8.60
CA CYS A 142 1.66 -12.79 -7.31
C CYS A 142 1.46 -13.93 -6.31
N VAL A 143 1.63 -13.63 -5.02
CA VAL A 143 1.57 -14.60 -3.94
C VAL A 143 0.35 -14.34 -3.08
N MET A 144 -0.47 -15.37 -2.91
CA MET A 144 -1.64 -15.36 -2.04
C MET A 144 -1.32 -16.06 -0.73
N LEU A 145 -1.69 -15.42 0.37
CA LEU A 145 -1.78 -16.04 1.69
C LEU A 145 -3.25 -16.19 2.06
N GLU A 146 -3.64 -17.41 2.39
CA GLU A 146 -4.97 -17.72 2.91
C GLU A 146 -4.86 -18.16 4.35
N CYS A 147 -5.64 -17.54 5.24
CA CYS A 147 -5.75 -18.02 6.60
C CYS A 147 -7.11 -18.64 6.87
N ARG A 148 -7.10 -19.92 7.26
CA ARG A 148 -8.29 -20.70 7.55
C ARG A 148 -8.26 -21.16 8.99
N ASN A 149 -9.44 -21.33 9.58
CA ASN A 149 -9.62 -21.92 10.89
C ASN A 149 -10.64 -23.05 10.77
N ALA A 150 -10.24 -24.29 11.08
CA ALA A 150 -11.11 -25.45 10.98
C ALA A 150 -12.12 -25.57 12.14
N ALA A 151 -11.80 -25.02 13.32
CA ALA A 151 -12.59 -25.16 14.54
C ALA A 151 -13.71 -24.13 14.68
N GLY A 152 -13.69 -23.06 13.87
CA GLY A 152 -14.51 -21.88 14.09
C GLY A 152 -13.86 -20.90 15.06
N ASN A 153 -14.39 -19.68 15.16
CA ASN A 153 -13.82 -18.64 16.03
C ASN A 153 -14.42 -18.70 17.43
N ALA A 154 -13.81 -17.97 18.36
CA ALA A 154 -14.31 -17.84 19.73
C ALA A 154 -15.73 -17.22 19.82
N ALA A 155 -16.22 -16.58 18.76
CA ALA A 155 -17.56 -16.01 18.67
C ALA A 155 -18.63 -16.99 18.15
N GLY A 156 -18.25 -18.24 17.84
CA GLY A 156 -19.18 -19.30 17.41
C GLY A 156 -19.41 -19.37 15.89
N ALA A 157 -18.70 -18.59 15.09
CA ALA A 157 -18.78 -18.69 13.63
C ALA A 157 -18.08 -19.96 13.13
N PRO A 158 -18.66 -20.68 12.17
CA PRO A 158 -18.15 -21.97 11.69
C PRO A 158 -16.73 -21.86 11.12
N GLY A 159 -16.04 -23.00 11.02
CA GLY A 159 -14.73 -23.06 10.39
C GLY A 159 -14.75 -22.59 8.94
N GLY A 160 -13.65 -22.01 8.46
CA GLY A 160 -13.55 -21.48 7.10
C GLY A 160 -12.40 -20.50 6.90
N LEU A 161 -12.36 -19.89 5.72
CA LEU A 161 -11.46 -18.79 5.39
C LEU A 161 -11.79 -17.58 6.27
N ARG A 162 -10.76 -16.97 6.83
CA ARG A 162 -10.87 -15.83 7.76
C ARG A 162 -10.06 -14.62 7.35
N ALA A 163 -9.06 -14.78 6.51
CA ALA A 163 -8.30 -13.67 5.95
C ALA A 163 -7.57 -14.07 4.67
N VAL A 164 -7.32 -13.08 3.82
CA VAL A 164 -6.54 -13.21 2.59
C VAL A 164 -5.59 -12.03 2.46
N LEU A 165 -4.33 -12.32 2.14
CA LEU A 165 -3.34 -11.32 1.73
C LEU A 165 -2.84 -11.63 0.33
N SER A 166 -2.67 -10.60 -0.49
CA SER A 166 -2.00 -10.74 -1.77
C SER A 166 -0.77 -9.85 -1.83
N PHE A 167 0.29 -10.40 -2.40
CA PHE A 167 1.57 -9.74 -2.58
C PHE A 167 1.96 -9.76 -4.05
N VAL A 168 2.47 -8.63 -4.53
CA VAL A 168 2.94 -8.45 -5.91
C VAL A 168 4.46 -8.59 -5.91
N PRO A 169 5.06 -9.31 -6.87
CA PRO A 169 6.51 -9.43 -6.95
C PRO A 169 7.16 -8.09 -7.31
N TRP A 170 8.23 -7.75 -6.60
CA TRP A 170 9.24 -6.81 -7.09
C TRP A 170 10.54 -7.55 -7.37
N GLY A 171 11.14 -7.27 -8.52
CA GLY A 171 12.34 -7.98 -8.96
C GLY A 171 12.21 -9.51 -8.86
N PRO A 172 13.33 -10.23 -8.69
CA PRO A 172 13.34 -11.69 -8.64
C PRO A 172 13.01 -12.29 -7.26
N HIS A 173 13.25 -11.54 -6.17
CA HIS A 173 13.28 -12.10 -4.80
C HIS A 173 12.47 -11.31 -3.77
N GLY A 174 11.66 -10.33 -4.19
CA GLY A 174 10.88 -9.57 -3.25
C GLY A 174 9.39 -9.52 -3.55
N LEU A 175 8.65 -9.21 -2.49
CA LEU A 175 7.19 -9.14 -2.49
C LEU A 175 6.77 -7.82 -1.85
N SER A 176 5.80 -7.14 -2.44
CA SER A 176 5.14 -5.97 -1.85
C SER A 176 3.70 -6.28 -1.52
N LEU A 177 3.26 -5.93 -0.31
CA LEU A 177 1.89 -6.16 0.16
C LEU A 177 0.90 -5.26 -0.59
N ASP A 178 0.07 -5.88 -1.41
CA ASP A 178 -0.95 -5.21 -2.23
C ASP A 178 -2.32 -5.21 -1.54
N LEU A 179 -2.77 -6.39 -1.13
CA LEU A 179 -4.11 -6.57 -0.56
C LEU A 179 -4.03 -7.17 0.84
N MET A 180 -4.84 -6.60 1.73
CA MET A 180 -5.03 -7.08 3.08
C MET A 180 -6.53 -7.09 3.44
N ARG A 181 -7.11 -8.28 3.58
CA ARG A 181 -8.52 -8.46 3.93
C ARG A 181 -8.69 -9.52 5.01
N ARG A 182 -9.58 -9.25 5.96
CA ARG A 182 -9.90 -10.18 7.04
C ARG A 182 -11.38 -10.10 7.39
N ASP A 183 -11.89 -11.22 7.85
CA ASP A 183 -13.18 -11.28 8.51
C ASP A 183 -13.20 -10.35 9.74
N ARG A 184 -14.30 -9.63 9.91
CA ARG A 184 -14.52 -8.73 11.05
C ARG A 184 -14.55 -9.50 12.36
N GLU A 185 -14.98 -10.76 12.31
CA GLU A 185 -15.03 -11.66 13.46
C GLU A 185 -13.74 -12.47 13.65
N ALA A 186 -12.69 -12.20 12.88
CA ALA A 186 -11.39 -12.84 13.07
C ALA A 186 -10.68 -12.37 14.35
N GLU A 187 -9.92 -13.29 14.94
CA GLU A 187 -9.11 -13.07 16.14
C GLU A 187 -8.11 -11.93 15.94
N ASN A 188 -7.95 -11.12 16.99
CA ASN A 188 -6.95 -10.07 17.00
C ASN A 188 -5.53 -10.69 16.93
N GLY A 189 -4.72 -10.19 16.00
CA GLY A 189 -3.40 -10.71 15.71
C GLY A 189 -3.34 -11.60 14.46
N LEU A 190 -4.47 -11.87 13.79
CA LEU A 190 -4.50 -12.75 12.61
C LEU A 190 -3.62 -12.23 11.48
N MET A 191 -3.63 -10.91 11.29
CA MET A 191 -2.83 -10.23 10.29
C MET A 191 -1.34 -10.41 10.52
N GLU A 192 -0.91 -10.15 11.75
CA GLU A 192 0.47 -10.36 12.18
C GLU A 192 0.87 -11.83 12.04
N PHE A 193 -0.02 -12.75 12.41
CA PHE A 193 0.22 -14.18 12.27
C PHE A 193 0.51 -14.56 10.81
N MET A 194 -0.29 -14.07 9.85
CA MET A 194 -0.10 -14.32 8.43
C MET A 194 1.22 -13.75 7.90
N VAL A 195 1.54 -12.50 8.22
CA VAL A 195 2.82 -11.88 7.81
C VAL A 195 4.01 -12.64 8.38
N ILE A 196 3.96 -13.05 9.65
CA ILE A 196 5.03 -13.83 10.29
C ILE A 196 5.17 -15.21 9.61
N GLN A 197 4.07 -15.86 9.25
CA GLN A 197 4.11 -17.13 8.51
C GLN A 197 4.80 -16.96 7.15
N LEU A 198 4.51 -15.89 6.42
CA LEU A 198 5.24 -15.56 5.19
C LEU A 198 6.74 -15.37 5.45
N LEU A 199 7.11 -14.55 6.45
CA LEU A 199 8.52 -14.28 6.74
C LEU A 199 9.29 -15.55 7.17
N GLN A 200 8.65 -16.45 7.92
CA GLN A 200 9.25 -17.72 8.36
C GLN A 200 9.38 -18.75 7.24
N ARG A 201 8.49 -18.70 6.24
CA ARG A 201 8.38 -19.67 5.15
C ARG A 201 8.77 -19.09 3.79
N SER A 202 9.35 -17.89 3.75
CA SER A 202 9.70 -17.19 2.52
C SER A 202 10.68 -17.97 1.65
N GLY A 203 11.56 -18.75 2.29
CA GLY A 203 12.48 -19.67 1.62
C GLY A 203 11.79 -20.76 0.80
N GLU A 204 10.56 -21.16 1.14
CA GLU A 204 9.78 -22.14 0.37
C GLU A 204 9.41 -21.62 -1.03
N ILE A 205 9.33 -20.30 -1.19
CA ILE A 205 8.92 -19.62 -2.43
C ILE A 205 10.03 -18.75 -3.05
N GLY A 206 11.25 -18.82 -2.50
CA GLY A 206 12.43 -18.13 -3.01
C GLY A 206 12.46 -16.61 -2.77
N ILE A 207 11.77 -16.15 -1.72
CA ILE A 207 11.64 -14.73 -1.39
C ILE A 207 12.59 -14.35 -0.25
N THR A 208 13.36 -13.29 -0.45
CA THR A 208 14.32 -12.75 0.53
C THR A 208 13.83 -11.47 1.18
N GLN A 209 13.00 -10.68 0.48
CA GLN A 209 12.54 -9.36 0.93
C GLN A 209 11.02 -9.25 0.89
N VAL A 210 10.43 -8.65 1.91
CA VAL A 210 8.98 -8.38 1.94
C VAL A 210 8.74 -6.93 2.34
N SER A 211 8.17 -6.13 1.43
CA SER A 211 7.60 -4.83 1.76
C SER A 211 6.20 -4.98 2.36
N LEU A 212 6.02 -4.37 3.53
CA LEU A 212 4.76 -4.34 4.28
C LEU A 212 3.97 -3.05 4.04
N ASN A 213 4.13 -2.50 2.84
CA ASN A 213 3.50 -1.28 2.35
C ASN A 213 4.04 0.01 3.02
N PHE A 214 3.70 1.12 2.38
CA PHE A 214 4.20 2.45 2.62
C PHE A 214 3.52 3.14 3.81
N ALA A 215 4.32 3.72 4.71
CA ALA A 215 3.84 4.59 5.77
C ALA A 215 4.04 6.06 5.35
N MET A 216 2.97 6.66 4.83
CA MET A 216 2.89 8.11 4.58
C MET A 216 3.25 8.91 5.85
N PHE A 217 4.15 9.88 5.70
CA PHE A 217 4.52 10.97 6.60
C PHE A 217 5.36 10.64 7.84
N ARG A 218 6.28 9.67 7.79
CA ARG A 218 7.23 9.44 8.90
C ARG A 218 8.19 10.61 9.16
N SER A 219 8.85 11.18 8.16
CA SER A 219 9.94 12.14 8.40
C SER A 219 9.54 13.45 9.03
N VAL A 220 8.25 13.77 8.97
CA VAL A 220 7.73 14.99 9.58
C VAL A 220 7.88 14.95 11.11
N PHE A 221 7.95 13.76 11.71
CA PHE A 221 8.17 13.61 13.14
C PHE A 221 9.66 13.52 13.54
N GLU A 222 10.56 13.05 12.67
CA GLU A 222 12.00 12.92 12.99
C GLU A 222 12.84 14.14 12.57
N ARG A 223 12.50 14.83 11.47
CA ARG A 223 13.27 15.98 10.93
C ARG A 223 12.77 17.37 11.37
N GLY A 224 11.69 17.45 12.13
CA GLY A 224 11.17 18.71 12.68
C GLY A 224 12.11 19.44 13.65
N SER A 225 13.25 18.82 14.02
CA SER A 225 14.23 19.38 14.95
C SER A 225 15.49 19.97 14.30
N ARG A 226 15.68 19.88 12.96
CA ARG A 226 16.96 20.30 12.33
C ARG A 226 16.89 21.19 11.08
N LEU A 227 15.72 21.51 10.51
CA LEU A 227 15.66 22.31 9.29
C LEU A 227 15.18 23.75 9.56
N GLY A 228 16.09 24.69 9.32
CA GLY A 228 15.95 26.13 9.52
C GLY A 228 14.89 26.81 8.64
N ALA A 229 14.54 28.02 9.05
CA ALA A 229 13.34 28.79 8.71
C ALA A 229 13.08 29.09 7.22
N GLY A 230 11.82 28.97 6.78
CA GLY A 230 11.32 29.51 5.51
C GLY A 230 9.78 29.41 5.35
N PRO A 231 9.17 30.08 4.34
CA PRO A 231 7.73 30.02 4.00
C PRO A 231 7.20 28.60 3.79
N VAL A 232 8.09 27.70 3.39
CA VAL A 232 7.91 26.26 3.26
C VAL A 232 7.32 25.66 4.55
N LEU A 233 7.81 26.05 5.74
CA LEU A 233 7.30 25.54 7.03
C LEU A 233 5.83 25.93 7.32
N ARG A 234 5.36 27.06 6.80
CA ARG A 234 3.95 27.49 6.96
C ARG A 234 3.01 26.70 6.06
N LEU A 235 3.45 26.41 4.84
CA LEU A 235 2.75 25.50 3.94
C LEU A 235 2.73 24.07 4.51
N TRP A 236 3.84 23.64 5.12
CA TRP A 236 3.93 22.37 5.87
C TRP A 236 2.94 22.31 7.01
N ARG A 237 2.83 23.35 7.84
CA ARG A 237 1.82 23.39 8.91
C ARG A 237 0.39 23.34 8.37
N ALA A 238 0.11 23.96 7.23
CA ALA A 238 -1.22 23.91 6.60
C ALA A 238 -1.54 22.52 6.03
N LEU A 239 -0.59 21.88 5.33
CA LEU A 239 -0.72 20.50 4.86
C LEU A 239 -0.86 19.53 6.03
N LEU A 240 0.00 19.64 7.05
CA LEU A 240 -0.06 18.79 8.24
C LEU A 240 -1.34 18.98 9.05
N SER A 241 -1.85 20.20 9.17
CA SER A 241 -3.13 20.46 9.84
C SER A 241 -4.34 20.00 9.01
N PHE A 242 -4.20 19.89 7.68
CA PHE A 242 -5.24 19.35 6.81
C PHE A 242 -5.27 17.81 6.87
N PHE A 243 -4.11 17.16 7.02
CA PHE A 243 -3.97 15.70 7.14
C PHE A 243 -3.92 15.17 8.59
N SER A 244 -3.86 16.03 9.61
CA SER A 244 -3.84 15.63 11.04
C SER A 244 -5.12 14.95 11.53
N ARG A 245 -6.16 14.88 10.69
CA ARG A 245 -7.37 14.07 10.92
C ARG A 245 -7.16 12.58 10.68
N TRP A 246 -5.99 12.13 10.20
CA TRP A 246 -5.70 10.72 9.98
C TRP A 246 -4.74 10.13 11.03
N TRP A 247 -5.34 9.81 12.16
CA TRP A 247 -4.82 9.03 13.29
C TRP A 247 -4.36 7.59 12.93
N GLN A 248 -4.39 7.20 11.64
CA GLN A 248 -4.00 5.87 11.16
C GLN A 248 -2.48 5.70 10.95
N ILE A 249 -1.72 6.78 10.83
CA ILE A 249 -0.28 6.76 10.50
C ILE A 249 0.55 6.14 11.64
N GLU A 250 0.29 6.52 12.89
CA GLU A 250 1.00 5.97 14.05
C GLU A 250 0.67 4.49 14.27
N SER A 251 -0.56 4.07 13.94
CA SER A 251 -0.99 2.67 14.03
C SER A 251 -0.29 1.77 13.00
N LEU A 252 -0.09 2.26 11.77
CA LEU A 252 0.66 1.55 10.72
C LEU A 252 2.15 1.49 11.04
N TYR A 253 2.74 2.58 11.53
CA TYR A 253 4.12 2.60 11.99
C TYR A 253 4.37 1.59 13.12
N ARG A 254 3.55 1.62 14.18
CA ARG A 254 3.67 0.66 15.29
C ARG A 254 3.41 -0.77 14.85
N ALA A 255 2.56 -0.96 13.84
CA ALA A 255 2.36 -2.26 13.22
C ALA A 255 3.62 -2.71 12.48
N ASN A 256 4.24 -1.91 11.64
CA ASN A 256 5.36 -2.38 10.84
C ASN A 256 6.69 -2.40 11.61
N ALA A 257 6.91 -1.46 12.55
CA ALA A 257 8.11 -1.41 13.39
C ALA A 257 8.33 -2.70 14.21
N LYS A 258 7.26 -3.46 14.47
CA LYS A 258 7.33 -4.74 15.19
C LYS A 258 8.14 -5.81 14.44
N TYR A 259 8.31 -5.66 13.13
CA TYR A 259 9.06 -6.58 12.27
C TYR A 259 10.51 -6.16 12.04
N ARG A 260 10.96 -5.05 12.65
CA ARG A 260 12.30 -4.47 12.46
C ARG A 260 12.67 -4.27 10.98
N PRO A 261 11.84 -3.57 10.20
CA PRO A 261 12.12 -3.33 8.80
C PRO A 261 13.31 -2.38 8.62
N ILE A 262 13.97 -2.50 7.47
CA ILE A 262 14.72 -1.42 6.85
C ILE A 262 13.68 -0.41 6.34
N TRP A 263 13.91 0.86 6.67
CA TRP A 263 13.03 1.93 6.26
C TRP A 263 13.63 2.66 5.08
N GLU A 264 12.96 2.57 3.94
CA GLU A 264 13.38 3.21 2.70
C GLU A 264 12.53 4.46 2.44
N PRO A 265 13.14 5.66 2.34
CA PRO A 265 12.38 6.87 2.12
C PRO A 265 11.73 6.85 0.73
N ARG A 266 10.53 7.43 0.65
CA ARG A 266 9.83 7.69 -0.61
C ARG A 266 9.46 9.14 -0.73
N PHE A 267 9.45 9.66 -1.95
CA PHE A 267 9.32 11.08 -2.24
C PHE A 267 8.13 11.36 -3.16
N MET A 268 7.49 12.50 -2.94
CA MET A 268 6.64 13.17 -3.91
C MET A 268 7.51 14.13 -4.71
N LEU A 269 7.49 14.01 -6.04
CA LEU A 269 8.28 14.88 -6.92
C LEU A 269 7.36 15.84 -7.69
N PHE A 270 7.78 17.09 -7.84
CA PHE A 270 6.98 18.16 -8.44
C PHE A 270 7.86 19.21 -9.12
N GLU A 271 7.40 19.84 -10.21
CA GLU A 271 8.17 20.93 -10.86
C GLU A 271 8.06 22.28 -10.11
N LYS A 272 6.91 22.58 -9.50
CA LYS A 272 6.65 23.88 -8.85
C LYS A 272 5.93 23.73 -7.52
N SER A 273 6.45 24.36 -6.47
CA SER A 273 5.85 24.31 -5.13
C SER A 273 4.43 24.90 -5.07
N ALA A 274 4.07 25.79 -5.99
CA ALA A 274 2.73 26.36 -6.09
C ALA A 274 1.66 25.33 -6.47
N ASP A 275 2.05 24.23 -7.13
CA ASP A 275 1.14 23.19 -7.60
C ASP A 275 0.90 22.10 -6.55
N LEU A 276 1.63 22.10 -5.42
CA LEU A 276 1.55 21.09 -4.36
C LEU A 276 0.13 20.86 -3.85
N ALA A 277 -0.69 21.91 -3.73
CA ALA A 277 -2.07 21.78 -3.29
C ALA A 277 -2.92 20.99 -4.31
N ARG A 278 -2.74 21.28 -5.62
CA ARG A 278 -3.44 20.57 -6.70
C ARG A 278 -2.98 19.13 -6.81
N ILE A 279 -1.67 18.91 -6.74
CA ILE A 279 -1.05 17.58 -6.73
C ILE A 279 -1.58 16.77 -5.54
N SER A 280 -1.63 17.34 -4.33
CA SER A 280 -2.14 16.66 -3.14
C SER A 280 -3.62 16.27 -3.28
N ILE A 281 -4.45 17.12 -3.89
CA ILE A 281 -5.86 16.80 -4.15
C ILE A 281 -5.99 15.72 -5.22
N ALA A 282 -5.20 15.80 -6.30
CA ALA A 282 -5.21 14.81 -7.37
C ALA A 282 -4.72 13.45 -6.88
N ALA A 283 -3.63 13.40 -6.12
CA ALA A 283 -3.11 12.21 -5.47
C ALA A 283 -4.13 11.66 -4.47
N GLY A 284 -4.73 12.49 -3.61
CA GLY A 284 -5.79 12.06 -2.71
C GLY A 284 -6.99 11.45 -3.43
N ARG A 285 -7.36 11.95 -4.61
CA ARG A 285 -8.42 11.35 -5.45
C ARG A 285 -7.98 10.05 -6.12
N ALA A 286 -6.76 9.99 -6.64
CA ALA A 286 -6.21 8.81 -7.29
C ALA A 286 -6.06 7.64 -6.29
N GLU A 287 -5.62 7.96 -5.07
CA GLU A 287 -5.49 7.02 -3.95
C GLU A 287 -6.81 6.63 -3.30
N GLY A 288 -7.94 7.22 -3.73
CA GLY A 288 -9.27 6.96 -3.13
C GLY A 288 -9.48 7.61 -1.76
N PHE A 289 -8.57 8.47 -1.29
CA PHE A 289 -8.72 9.23 -0.04
C PHE A 289 -9.74 10.39 -0.12
N LEU A 290 -9.98 10.91 -1.32
CA LEU A 290 -10.92 12.00 -1.58
C LEU A 290 -11.91 11.53 -2.63
N GLU A 291 -13.17 11.31 -2.23
CA GLU A 291 -14.24 11.15 -3.21
C GLU A 291 -14.35 12.44 -4.05
N ALA A 292 -14.31 12.30 -5.37
CA ALA A 292 -14.71 13.38 -6.25
C ALA A 292 -16.15 13.77 -5.90
N PRO A 293 -16.51 15.07 -5.83
CA PRO A 293 -17.90 15.45 -5.64
C PRO A 293 -18.72 14.96 -6.84
N GLY A 294 -19.33 13.79 -6.69
CA GLY A 294 -20.29 13.24 -7.62
C GLY A 294 -21.66 13.84 -7.36
N LEU A 295 -22.41 14.10 -8.42
CA LEU A 295 -23.82 14.51 -8.31
C LEU A 295 -24.58 13.48 -7.45
N PRO A 296 -25.41 13.93 -6.51
CA PRO A 296 -25.95 13.06 -5.49
C PRO A 296 -26.85 11.96 -6.09
N LYS A 297 -26.64 10.72 -5.64
CA LYS A 297 -27.23 9.46 -6.15
C LYS A 297 -28.78 9.41 -6.17
N TRP A 298 -29.50 10.41 -5.65
CA TRP A 298 -30.97 10.51 -5.73
C TRP A 298 -31.48 10.94 -7.12
N LEU A 299 -30.63 11.55 -7.96
CA LEU A 299 -30.99 11.90 -9.34
C LEU A 299 -31.07 10.70 -10.30
N HIS A 300 -30.50 9.55 -9.93
CA HIS A 300 -30.53 8.34 -10.77
C HIS A 300 -31.70 7.38 -10.49
N ARG A 301 -32.55 7.65 -9.49
CA ARG A 301 -33.66 6.75 -9.10
C ARG A 301 -35.02 7.04 -9.74
N ALA A 302 -35.10 7.94 -10.72
CA ALA A 302 -36.39 8.44 -11.25
C ALA A 302 -36.82 7.91 -12.64
N ARG A 303 -36.23 6.85 -13.21
CA ARG A 303 -36.62 6.39 -14.57
C ARG A 303 -36.74 4.88 -14.83
N LEU A 304 -37.07 4.08 -13.81
CA LEU A 304 -37.51 2.69 -14.01
C LEU A 304 -38.78 2.39 -13.20
N GLY A 305 -39.83 3.16 -13.47
CA GLY A 305 -41.14 3.01 -12.84
C GLY A 305 -42.26 3.56 -13.70
N ALA A 306 -42.39 3.09 -14.94
CA ALA A 306 -43.62 3.16 -15.74
C ALA A 306 -43.47 2.33 -17.01
N HIS A 307 -43.97 1.09 -16.99
CA HIS A 307 -44.97 0.59 -17.94
C HIS A 307 -45.34 -0.85 -17.53
N ARG A 308 -46.57 -0.96 -17.02
CA ARG A 308 -47.33 -2.21 -17.02
C ARG A 308 -47.68 -2.60 -18.44
#